data_AF-A0A961C7W1-F1
#
_entry.id   AF-A0A961C7W1-F1
#
_cell.length_a   1.000
_cell.length_b   1.000
_cell.length_c   1.000
_cell.angle_alpha   90.00
_cell.angle_beta   90.00
_cell.angle_gamma   90.00
#
_symmetry.space_group_name_H-M   'P 1'
#
loop_
_entity.id
_entity.type
_entity.pdbx_description
1 polymer ?
#
loop_
_entity_poly.entity_id
_entity_poly.type
_entity_poly.pdbx_seq_one_letter_code
_entity_poly.pdbx_strand_id
1 'polypeptide(L)' 'MSRPSLMKLIHAGRIEFRTDGRHHRISAKAIQAFRNRQQEKGAATITALGELANRVRQLD' A
#
# COMPACT_ATOMS: atom_id res chain seq x y z
N MET A 1 -4.19 10.98 4.02
CA MET A 1 -3.68 9.96 4.98
C MET A 1 -3.42 10.65 6.31
N SER A 2 -3.88 10.10 7.43
CA SER A 2 -3.65 10.69 8.76
C SER A 2 -2.27 10.32 9.32
N ARG A 3 -1.76 11.12 10.28
CA ARG A 3 -0.45 10.87 10.94
C ARG A 3 -0.36 9.48 11.60
N PRO A 4 -1.36 8.99 12.34
CA PRO A 4 -1.30 7.65 12.93
C PRO A 4 -1.19 6.54 11.88
N SER A 5 -1.93 6.66 10.78
CA SER A 5 -1.84 5.70 9.67
C SER A 5 -0.49 5.74 8.99
N LEU A 6 0.11 6.93 8.82
CA LEU A 6 1.46 7.06 8.28
C LEU A 6 2.51 6.40 9.19
N MET A 7 2.42 6.59 10.51
CA MET A 7 3.35 5.95 11.46
C MET A 7 3.22 4.43 11.45
N LYS A 8 2.02 3.87 11.32
CA LYS A 8 1.84 2.42 11.16
C LYS A 8 2.56 1.90 9.91
N LEU A 9 2.52 2.64 8.80
CA LEU A 9 3.21 2.26 7.57
C LEU A 9 4.73 2.34 7.71
N ILE A 10 5.22 3.34 8.42
CA ILE A 10 6.64 3.49 8.75
C ILE A 10 7.10 2.32 9.63
N HIS A 11 6.41 2.04 10.72
CA HIS A 11 6.75 0.94 11.64
C HIS A 11 6.68 -0.43 10.96
N ALA A 12 5.76 -0.61 10.01
CA ALA A 12 5.66 -1.83 9.21
C ALA A 12 6.72 -1.93 8.09
N GLY A 13 7.67 -0.99 8.01
CA GLY A 13 8.72 -0.97 6.98
C GLY A 13 8.19 -0.73 5.56
N ARG A 14 6.94 -0.27 5.41
CA ARG A 14 6.29 -0.12 4.09
C ARG A 14 6.68 1.17 3.38
N ILE A 15 7.16 2.16 4.13
CA ILE A 15 7.63 3.46 3.62
C ILE A 15 8.99 3.74 4.24
N GLU A 16 9.98 3.98 3.38
CA GLU A 16 11.30 4.41 3.81
C GLU A 16 11.25 5.83 4.38
N PHE A 17 11.93 6.03 5.49
CA PHE A 17 12.07 7.32 6.14
C PHE A 17 13.51 7.49 6.63
N ARG A 18 13.87 8.74 6.92
CA ARG A 18 15.09 9.07 7.65
C ARG A 18 14.73 9.92 8.86
N THR A 19 15.55 9.83 9.88
CA THR A 19 15.41 10.64 11.07
C THR A 19 16.31 11.86 10.94
N ASP A 20 15.72 13.05 11.06
CA ASP A 20 16.44 14.33 11.13
C ASP A 20 16.18 14.95 12.50
N GLY A 21 17.08 14.67 13.45
CA GLY A 21 16.91 14.97 14.86
C GLY A 21 15.67 14.28 15.45
N ARG A 22 14.61 15.05 15.73
CA ARG A 22 13.33 14.54 16.26
C ARG A 22 12.27 14.29 15.18
N HIS A 23 12.55 14.59 13.92
CA HIS A 23 11.58 14.52 12.84
C HIS A 23 11.81 13.31 11.94
N HIS A 24 10.74 12.57 11.65
CA HIS A 24 10.74 11.59 10.57
C HIS A 24 10.52 12.32 9.24
N ARG A 25 11.53 12.31 8.38
CA ARG A 25 11.46 12.84 7.02
C ARG A 25 11.26 11.69 6.03
N ILE A 26 10.26 11.86 5.17
CA ILE A 26 9.94 10.91 4.10
C ILE A 26 10.21 11.62 2.78
N SER A 27 11.02 11.01 1.93
CA SER A 27 11.26 11.57 0.59
C SER A 27 10.02 11.41 -0.29
N ALA A 28 9.80 12.34 -1.22
CA ALA A 28 8.74 12.22 -2.21
C ALA A 28 8.87 10.91 -3.02
N LYS A 29 10.11 10.48 -3.30
CA LYS A 29 10.41 9.20 -3.96
C LYS A 29 9.89 8.00 -3.18
N ALA A 30 10.08 7.97 -1.86
CA ALA A 30 9.59 6.89 -1.01
C ALA A 30 8.05 6.83 -0.98
N ILE A 31 7.38 7.99 -0.97
CA ILE A 31 5.91 8.08 -1.06
C ILE A 31 5.44 7.56 -2.42
N GLN A 32 6.09 7.96 -3.51
CA GLN A 32 5.73 7.50 -4.85
C GLN A 32 5.91 5.99 -5.00
N ALA A 33 7.03 5.44 -4.52
CA ALA A 33 7.29 4.01 -4.53
C ALA A 33 6.21 3.23 -3.74
N PHE A 34 5.78 3.76 -2.60
CA PHE A 34 4.67 3.18 -1.85
C PHE A 34 3.36 3.19 -2.65
N ARG A 35 3.01 4.32 -3.29
CA ARG A 35 1.80 4.43 -4.10
C ARG A 35 1.79 3.44 -5.27
N ASN A 36 2.90 3.31 -5.99
CA ASN A 36 3.02 2.37 -7.10
C ASN A 36 2.76 0.93 -6.62
N ARG A 37 3.40 0.52 -5.51
CA ARG A 37 3.17 -0.80 -4.90
C ARG A 37 1.71 -1.03 -4.47
N GLN A 38 1.02 0.02 -4.00
CA GLN A 38 -0.40 -0.09 -3.63
C GLN A 38 -1.30 -0.22 -4.86
N GLN A 39 -0.99 0.48 -5.95
CA GLN A 39 -1.72 0.36 -7.21
C GLN A 39 -1.55 -1.03 -7.83
N GLU A 40 -0.32 -1.55 -7.86
CA GLU A 40 -0.03 -2.92 -8.33
C GLU A 40 -0.80 -3.97 -7.50
N LYS A 41 -0.77 -3.85 -6.17
CA LYS A 41 -1.51 -4.75 -5.27
C LYS A 41 -3.02 -4.62 -5.44
N GLY A 42 -3.52 -3.40 -5.58
CA GLY A 42 -4.93 -3.12 -5.83
C GLY A 42 -5.40 -3.75 -7.13
N ALA A 43 -4.65 -3.57 -8.22
CA ALA A 43 -4.95 -4.17 -9.52
C ALA A 43 -4.97 -5.70 -9.44
N ALA A 44 -3.95 -6.31 -8.85
CA ALA A 44 -3.89 -7.77 -8.68
C ALA A 44 -5.05 -8.32 -7.83
N THR A 45 -5.43 -7.59 -6.77
CA THR A 45 -6.55 -7.99 -5.89
C THR A 45 -7.89 -7.89 -6.62
N ILE A 46 -8.12 -6.82 -7.39
CA ILE A 46 -9.35 -6.66 -8.19
C ILE A 46 -9.48 -7.78 -9.21
N THR A 47 -8.40 -8.12 -9.92
CA THR A 47 -8.38 -9.25 -10.85
C THR A 47 -8.73 -10.56 -10.16
N ALA A 48 -8.08 -10.87 -9.03
CA ALA A 48 -8.33 -12.10 -8.28
C ALA A 48 -9.77 -12.19 -7.75
N LEU A 49 -10.36 -11.07 -7.30
CA LEU A 49 -11.76 -11.01 -6.87
C LEU A 49 -12.72 -11.19 -8.05
N GLY A 50 -12.42 -10.64 -9.21
CA GLY A 50 -13.21 -10.85 -10.44
C GLY A 50 -13.19 -12.31 -10.91
N GLU A 51 -12.02 -12.95 -10.87
CA GLU A 51 -11.88 -14.39 -11.18
C GLU A 51 -12.65 -15.26 -10.19
N LEU A 52 -12.59 -14.96 -8.90
CA LEU A 52 -13.36 -15.66 -7.88
C LEU A 52 -14.87 -15.49 -8.10
N ALA A 53 -15.34 -14.26 -8.35
CA ALA A 53 -16.75 -13.99 -8.61
C ALA A 53 -17.27 -14.74 -9.84
N ASN A 54 -16.46 -14.80 -10.92
CA ASN A 54 -16.81 -15.56 -12.12
C ASN A 54 -16.88 -17.07 -11.83
N ARG A 55 -15.96 -17.63 -11.03
CA ARG A 55 -16.02 -19.04 -10.63
C ARG A 55 -17.24 -19.38 -9.79
N VAL A 56 -17.60 -18.52 -8.83
CA VAL A 56 -18.81 -18.72 -8.00
C VAL A 56 -20.07 -18.69 -8.87
N ARG A 57 -20.14 -17.82 -9.87
CA ARG A 57 -21.27 -17.73 -10.80
C ARG A 57 -21.43 -18.94 -11.72
N GLN A 58 -20.35 -19.69 -11.98
CA GLN A 58 -20.38 -20.89 -12.82
C GLN A 58 -20.78 -22.16 -12.05
N LEU A 59 -20.87 -22.08 -10.73
CA LEU A 59 -21.25 -23.18 -9.84
C LEU A 59 -22.72 -23.12 -9.38
N ASP A 60 -23.45 -22.08 -9.79
CA ASP A 60 -24.89 -21.86 -9.62
C ASP A 60 -25.62 -22.15 -10.94
#